data_AF-A0AAW4B0J7-F1
#
_entry.id   AF-A0AAW4B0J7-F1
#
_cell.length_a   1.000
_cell.length_b   1.000
_cell.length_c   1.000
_cell.angle_alpha   90.00
_cell.angle_beta   90.00
_cell.angle_gamma   90.00
#
_symmetry.space_group_name_H-M   'P 1'
#
loop_
_entity.id
_entity.type
_entity.pdbx_description
1 polymer ?
#
loop_
_entity_poly.entity_id
_entity_poly.type
_entity_poly.pdbx_seq_one_letter_code
_entity_poly.pdbx_strand_id
1 'polypeptide(L)'
;MDFFSKSEIESSLSRIDELLSCGIFHPNNSSHVLMRAAFIEMLISLRDLMYKTEKFSERIDFKDDVLVEGKVKDVSDLIKYVRDALCHPDSDNHYIDKNNIKSSFNVAFGKCTLMKIGDFEQSSKYDDDVCFFFGSKGIYLKRHIMRAHQEAKEKLTPLLK
;
A
#
# COMPACT_ATOMS: atom_id res chain seq x y z
N MET A 1 -1.85 25.80 -5.62
CA MET A 1 -1.37 24.99 -4.48
C MET A 1 -0.64 25.93 -3.53
N ASP A 2 -0.98 25.92 -2.23
CA ASP A 2 -0.30 26.77 -1.24
C ASP A 2 1.09 26.22 -0.88
N PHE A 3 1.89 27.03 -0.19
CA PHE A 3 3.27 26.68 0.20
C PHE A 3 3.35 25.41 1.06
N PHE A 4 2.43 25.24 2.02
CA PHE A 4 2.44 24.08 2.90
C PHE A 4 2.13 22.80 2.11
N SER A 5 1.10 22.85 1.25
CA SER A 5 0.76 21.74 0.36
C SER A 5 1.94 21.34 -0.54
N LYS A 6 2.68 22.31 -1.10
CA LYS A 6 3.88 22.04 -1.91
C LYS A 6 4.96 21.32 -1.09
N SER A 7 5.32 21.88 0.07
CA SER A 7 6.36 21.33 0.93
C SER A 7 6.02 19.92 1.44
N GLU A 8 4.77 19.67 1.80
CA GLU A 8 4.32 18.34 2.24
C GLU A 8 4.35 17.30 1.13
N ILE A 9 4.03 17.68 -0.12
CA ILE A 9 4.13 16.80 -1.29
C ILE A 9 5.61 16.44 -1.53
N GLU A 10 6.50 17.43 -1.56
CA GLU A 10 7.94 17.22 -1.78
C GLU A 10 8.53 16.30 -0.71
N SER A 11 8.20 16.56 0.56
CA SER A 11 8.65 15.73 1.69
C SER A 11 8.13 14.29 1.58
N SER A 12 6.84 14.11 1.26
CA SER A 12 6.25 12.77 1.12
C SER A 12 6.86 12.01 -0.05
N LEU A 13 7.10 12.67 -1.19
CA LEU A 13 7.73 12.05 -2.35
C LEU A 13 9.16 11.59 -2.02
N SER A 14 9.97 12.48 -1.42
CA SER A 14 11.34 12.16 -1.01
C SER A 14 11.37 11.02 0.01
N ARG A 15 10.47 11.06 0.99
CA ARG A 15 10.45 10.06 2.06
C ARG A 15 10.10 8.67 1.56
N ILE A 16 9.15 8.55 0.63
CA ILE A 16 8.83 7.26 -0.01
C ILE A 16 10.03 6.77 -0.84
N ASP A 17 10.70 7.64 -1.60
CA ASP A 17 11.90 7.29 -2.36
C ASP A 17 13.02 6.74 -1.44
N GLU A 18 13.25 7.37 -0.27
CA GLU A 18 14.20 6.88 0.75
C GLU A 18 13.83 5.50 1.31
N LEU A 19 12.56 5.32 1.70
CA LEU A 19 12.08 4.05 2.27
C LEU A 19 12.17 2.90 1.24
N LEU A 20 11.87 3.18 -0.02
CA LEU A 20 11.99 2.20 -1.11
C LEU A 20 13.46 1.86 -1.41
N SER A 21 14.36 2.84 -1.38
CA SER A 21 15.77 2.65 -1.75
C SER A 21 16.66 2.10 -0.64
N CYS A 22 16.27 2.21 0.63
CA CYS A 22 17.06 1.72 1.77
C CYS A 22 17.12 0.19 1.91
N GLY A 23 16.38 -0.56 1.09
CA GLY A 23 16.41 -2.02 1.05
C GLY A 23 15.68 -2.72 2.18
N ILE A 24 14.94 -2.01 3.03
CA ILE A 24 14.17 -2.60 4.15
C ILE A 24 13.12 -3.62 3.68
N PHE A 25 12.63 -3.48 2.45
CA PHE A 25 11.67 -4.40 1.83
C PHE A 25 12.33 -5.52 1.01
N HIS A 26 13.65 -5.72 1.09
CA HIS A 26 14.29 -6.87 0.48
C HIS A 26 13.97 -8.17 1.24
N PRO A 27 13.89 -9.34 0.57
CA PRO A 27 13.62 -10.62 1.23
C PRO A 27 14.56 -10.95 2.40
N ASN A 28 15.84 -10.56 2.28
CA ASN A 28 16.85 -10.75 3.33
C ASN A 28 16.55 -9.96 4.61
N ASN A 29 15.68 -8.95 4.54
CA ASN A 29 15.23 -8.12 5.66
C ASN A 29 13.80 -8.47 6.12
N SER A 30 13.25 -9.60 5.69
CA SER A 30 11.87 -10.03 6.00
C SER A 30 11.56 -10.13 7.50
N SER A 31 12.55 -10.40 8.34
CA SER A 31 12.44 -10.44 9.80
C SER A 31 12.93 -9.18 10.50
N HIS A 32 13.32 -8.14 9.74
CA HIS A 32 13.88 -6.92 10.31
C HIS A 32 12.80 -6.14 11.08
N VAL A 33 13.10 -5.77 12.33
CA VAL A 33 12.14 -5.12 13.24
C VAL A 33 11.53 -3.83 12.68
N LEU A 34 12.31 -3.09 11.88
CA LEU A 34 11.88 -1.83 11.27
C LEU A 34 11.01 -2.00 10.02
N MET A 35 10.87 -3.19 9.45
CA MET A 35 10.13 -3.39 8.20
C MET A 35 8.67 -2.97 8.32
N ARG A 36 8.02 -3.34 9.42
CA ARG A 36 6.62 -2.95 9.67
C ARG A 36 6.50 -1.44 9.89
N ALA A 37 7.42 -0.83 10.63
CA ALA A 37 7.42 0.61 10.87
C ALA A 37 7.61 1.39 9.56
N ALA A 38 8.56 0.98 8.72
CA ALA A 38 8.80 1.55 7.40
C ALA A 38 7.58 1.42 6.48
N PHE A 39 6.88 0.27 6.52
CA PHE A 39 5.67 0.08 5.73
C PHE A 39 4.52 1.00 6.15
N ILE A 40 4.32 1.17 7.46
CA ILE A 40 3.30 2.07 8.01
C ILE A 40 3.58 3.51 7.59
N GLU A 41 4.82 3.97 7.77
CA GLU A 41 5.23 5.33 7.40
C GLU A 41 5.02 5.58 5.89
N MET A 42 5.45 4.63 5.05
CA MET A 42 5.26 4.70 3.60
C MET A 42 3.79 4.83 3.21
N LEU A 43 2.89 4.06 3.86
CA LEU A 43 1.45 4.14 3.56
C LEU A 43 0.79 5.42 4.07
N ILE A 44 1.27 6.00 5.17
CA ILE A 44 0.80 7.31 5.64
C ILE A 44 1.12 8.37 4.59
N SER A 45 2.38 8.44 4.13
CA SER A 45 2.81 9.38 3.09
C SER A 45 2.10 9.12 1.76
N LEU A 46 2.02 7.87 1.32
CA LEU A 46 1.39 7.53 0.05
C LEU A 46 -0.11 7.88 0.07
N ARG A 47 -0.82 7.59 1.17
CA ARG A 47 -2.23 7.93 1.30
C ARG A 47 -2.48 9.43 1.17
N ASP A 48 -1.63 10.25 1.78
CA ASP A 48 -1.70 11.71 1.66
C ASP A 48 -1.44 12.16 0.21
N LEU A 49 -0.44 11.58 -0.45
CA LEU A 49 -0.19 11.82 -1.88
C LEU A 49 -1.39 11.45 -2.75
N MET A 50 -2.06 10.31 -2.52
CA MET A 50 -3.26 9.94 -3.28
C MET A 50 -4.36 11.03 -3.17
N TYR A 51 -4.60 11.51 -1.94
CA TYR A 51 -5.58 12.57 -1.69
C TYR A 51 -5.19 13.88 -2.38
N LYS A 52 -3.92 14.29 -2.28
CA LYS A 52 -3.43 15.53 -2.90
C LYS A 52 -3.40 15.43 -4.42
N THR A 53 -3.11 14.26 -4.97
CA THR A 53 -3.16 14.02 -6.42
C THR A 53 -4.59 14.18 -6.93
N GLU A 54 -5.59 13.61 -6.25
CA GLU A 54 -7.00 13.81 -6.61
C GLU A 54 -7.44 15.27 -6.46
N LYS A 55 -6.95 15.98 -5.43
CA LYS A 55 -7.29 17.38 -5.18
C LYS A 55 -6.71 18.36 -6.20
N PHE A 56 -5.46 18.15 -6.63
CA PHE A 56 -4.71 19.12 -7.43
C PHE A 56 -4.51 18.70 -8.89
N SER A 57 -4.77 17.45 -9.22
CA SER A 57 -4.64 16.88 -10.56
C SER A 57 -5.82 15.94 -10.81
N GLU A 58 -5.56 14.65 -11.01
CA GLU A 58 -6.57 13.63 -11.25
C GLU A 58 -6.29 12.41 -10.39
N ARG A 59 -7.35 11.79 -9.87
CA ARG A 59 -7.30 10.55 -9.09
C ARG A 59 -6.47 9.47 -9.82
N ILE A 60 -5.76 8.67 -9.04
CA ILE A 60 -5.06 7.48 -9.53
C ILE A 60 -5.97 6.28 -9.20
N ASP A 61 -6.56 5.66 -10.21
CA ASP A 61 -7.70 4.75 -10.07
C ASP A 61 -7.54 3.42 -10.83
N PHE A 62 -6.31 3.03 -11.16
CA PHE A 62 -6.06 1.75 -11.80
C PHE A 62 -6.57 0.57 -10.95
N LYS A 63 -6.96 -0.50 -11.64
CA LYS A 63 -7.60 -1.70 -11.06
C LYS A 63 -6.80 -2.98 -11.26
N ASP A 64 -5.70 -2.92 -12.00
CA ASP A 64 -4.82 -4.06 -12.21
C ASP A 64 -4.38 -4.62 -10.86
N ASP A 65 -4.57 -5.93 -10.67
CA ASP A 65 -4.24 -6.65 -9.44
C ASP A 65 -4.97 -6.20 -8.15
N VAL A 66 -5.98 -5.33 -8.26
CA VAL A 66 -6.82 -4.90 -7.14
C VAL A 66 -8.04 -5.81 -7.01
N LEU A 67 -8.27 -6.37 -5.81
CA LEU A 67 -9.51 -7.10 -5.50
C LEU A 67 -10.66 -6.10 -5.23
N VAL A 68 -11.33 -5.69 -6.31
CA VAL A 68 -12.45 -4.75 -6.30
C VAL A 68 -13.69 -5.37 -5.65
N GLU A 69 -14.04 -4.88 -4.47
CA GLU A 69 -15.19 -5.35 -3.70
C GLU A 69 -15.49 -4.39 -2.54
N GLY A 70 -16.77 -4.22 -2.20
CA GLY A 70 -17.21 -3.42 -1.07
C GLY A 70 -16.70 -1.98 -1.15
N LYS A 71 -15.83 -1.59 -0.20
CA LYS A 71 -15.25 -0.24 -0.10
C LYS A 71 -14.04 -0.02 -1.02
N VAL A 72 -13.46 -1.07 -1.60
CA VAL A 72 -12.27 -0.98 -2.46
C VAL A 72 -12.72 -0.99 -3.92
N LYS A 73 -12.67 0.16 -4.59
CA LYS A 73 -13.06 0.30 -6.01
C LYS A 73 -11.88 0.37 -6.97
N ASP A 74 -10.72 0.80 -6.46
CA ASP A 74 -9.48 1.05 -7.19
C ASP A 74 -8.28 1.02 -6.23
N VAL A 75 -7.07 1.28 -6.76
CA VAL A 75 -5.84 1.31 -5.94
C VAL A 75 -5.84 2.39 -4.85
N SER A 76 -6.44 3.56 -5.10
CA SER A 76 -6.51 4.64 -4.11
C SER A 76 -7.34 4.23 -2.90
N ASP A 77 -8.43 3.49 -3.13
CA ASP A 77 -9.24 2.89 -2.08
C ASP A 77 -8.54 1.71 -1.40
N LEU A 78 -7.76 0.91 -2.14
CA LEU A 78 -6.95 -0.17 -1.56
C LEU A 78 -5.89 0.39 -0.59
N ILE A 79 -5.15 1.42 -1.01
CA ILE A 79 -4.16 2.10 -0.16
C ILE A 79 -4.82 2.67 1.09
N LYS A 80 -6.02 3.27 0.93
CA LYS A 80 -6.84 3.73 2.07
C LYS A 80 -7.14 2.59 3.03
N TYR A 81 -7.68 1.50 2.49
CA TYR A 81 -8.16 0.36 3.25
C TYR A 81 -7.02 -0.25 4.08
N VAL A 82 -5.86 -0.46 3.45
CA VAL A 82 -4.68 -1.03 4.10
C VAL A 82 -4.10 -0.09 5.17
N ARG A 83 -3.99 1.21 4.87
CA ARG A 83 -3.55 2.20 5.87
C ARG A 83 -4.49 2.22 7.07
N ASP A 84 -5.80 2.19 6.82
CA ASP A 84 -6.81 2.20 7.89
C ASP A 84 -6.74 0.92 8.72
N ALA A 85 -6.50 -0.25 8.11
CA ALA A 85 -6.27 -1.48 8.85
C ALA A 85 -5.04 -1.33 9.77
N LEU A 86 -3.90 -0.88 9.23
CA LEU A 86 -2.67 -0.75 10.01
C LEU A 86 -2.77 0.19 11.22
N CYS A 87 -3.41 1.34 11.03
CA CYS A 87 -3.47 2.38 12.05
C CYS A 87 -4.62 2.19 13.06
N HIS A 88 -5.58 1.30 12.79
CA HIS A 88 -6.70 1.04 13.68
C HIS A 88 -6.71 -0.46 14.05
N PRO A 89 -6.15 -0.84 15.23
CA PRO A 89 -6.02 -2.23 15.68
C PRO A 89 -7.34 -3.02 15.75
N ASP A 90 -8.44 -2.29 15.96
CA ASP A 90 -9.81 -2.81 16.08
C ASP A 90 -10.61 -2.72 14.78
N SER A 91 -9.98 -2.34 13.65
CA SER A 91 -10.67 -2.26 12.36
C SER A 91 -11.15 -3.63 11.88
N ASP A 92 -12.38 -3.68 11.37
CA ASP A 92 -12.90 -4.86 10.67
C ASP A 92 -12.04 -5.24 9.44
N ASN A 93 -11.22 -4.32 8.93
CA ASN A 93 -10.34 -4.54 7.79
C ASN A 93 -9.22 -5.58 8.04
N HIS A 94 -9.06 -6.06 9.27
CA HIS A 94 -8.13 -7.15 9.60
C HIS A 94 -8.73 -8.54 9.39
N TYR A 95 -10.05 -8.66 9.23
CA TYR A 95 -10.73 -9.94 9.28
C TYR A 95 -10.95 -10.55 7.89
N ILE A 96 -10.92 -11.87 7.85
CA ILE A 96 -11.36 -12.66 6.70
C ILE A 96 -12.84 -12.99 6.94
N ASP A 97 -13.73 -12.34 6.17
CA ASP A 97 -15.19 -12.30 6.38
C ASP A 97 -15.86 -13.66 6.63
N LYS A 98 -15.31 -14.76 6.10
CA LYS A 98 -15.91 -16.09 6.25
C LYS A 98 -15.59 -16.82 7.55
N ASN A 99 -14.51 -16.49 8.26
CA ASN A 99 -14.01 -17.33 9.38
C ASN A 99 -13.62 -16.56 10.64
N ASN A 100 -13.83 -15.23 10.69
CA ASN A 100 -13.38 -14.37 11.81
C ASN A 100 -11.87 -14.50 12.12
N ILE A 101 -11.07 -14.84 11.10
CA ILE A 101 -9.61 -14.98 11.21
C ILE A 101 -8.99 -13.60 11.02
N LYS A 102 -8.15 -13.18 11.96
CA LYS A 102 -7.43 -11.91 11.93
C LYS A 102 -6.10 -12.08 11.17
N SER A 103 -5.96 -11.40 10.05
CA SER A 103 -4.72 -11.30 9.26
C SER A 103 -4.27 -9.83 9.24
N SER A 104 -3.43 -9.44 10.21
CA SER A 104 -3.11 -8.03 10.44
C SER A 104 -1.82 -7.52 9.80
N PHE A 105 -0.93 -8.40 9.34
CA PHE A 105 0.32 -8.04 8.67
C PHE A 105 1.03 -9.28 8.12
N ASN A 106 0.40 -10.00 7.18
CA ASN A 106 1.05 -11.14 6.54
C ASN A 106 1.85 -10.66 5.32
N VAL A 107 3.06 -11.19 5.13
CA VAL A 107 3.93 -10.78 4.02
C VAL A 107 4.39 -11.99 3.23
N ALA A 108 4.24 -11.91 1.91
CA ALA A 108 4.75 -12.86 0.95
C ALA A 108 5.83 -12.21 0.09
N PHE A 109 7.02 -12.78 0.08
CA PHE A 109 8.09 -12.42 -0.85
C PHE A 109 8.08 -13.41 -2.01
N GLY A 110 7.92 -12.91 -3.24
CA GLY A 110 7.77 -13.73 -4.42
C GLY A 110 6.43 -14.47 -4.48
N LYS A 111 6.33 -15.44 -5.38
CA LYS A 111 5.12 -16.23 -5.58
C LYS A 111 5.04 -17.33 -4.52
N CYS A 112 4.03 -17.26 -3.68
CA CYS A 112 3.78 -18.29 -2.67
C CYS A 112 2.34 -18.25 -2.16
N THR A 113 1.89 -19.34 -1.55
CA THR A 113 0.64 -19.40 -0.80
C THR A 113 0.97 -19.36 0.69
N LEU A 114 0.55 -18.30 1.38
CA LEU A 114 0.78 -18.14 2.83
C LEU A 114 -0.23 -18.96 3.65
N MET A 115 -1.46 -19.02 3.16
CA MET A 115 -2.56 -19.67 3.90
C MET A 115 -3.59 -20.21 2.92
N LYS A 116 -4.08 -21.41 3.20
CA LYS A 116 -5.23 -22.03 2.52
C LYS A 116 -6.13 -22.70 3.56
N ILE A 117 -7.35 -22.20 3.72
CA ILE A 117 -8.34 -22.71 4.68
C ILE A 117 -9.68 -22.86 3.97
N GLY A 118 -10.08 -24.10 3.68
CA GLY A 118 -11.23 -24.37 2.83
C GLY A 118 -11.08 -23.71 1.46
N ASP A 119 -12.06 -22.90 1.08
CA ASP A 119 -12.05 -22.14 -0.18
C ASP A 119 -11.28 -20.81 -0.11
N PHE A 120 -10.83 -20.40 1.08
CA PHE A 120 -10.06 -19.18 1.25
C PHE A 120 -8.58 -19.46 0.99
N GLU A 121 -7.97 -18.65 0.11
CA GLU A 121 -6.55 -18.70 -0.18
C GLU A 121 -5.94 -17.29 -0.13
N GLN A 122 -4.87 -17.15 0.63
CA GLN A 122 -4.03 -15.96 0.68
C GLN A 122 -2.71 -16.28 -0.02
N SER A 123 -2.56 -15.84 -1.27
CA SER A 123 -1.39 -16.13 -2.10
C SER A 123 -0.90 -14.90 -2.86
N SER A 124 0.42 -14.80 -2.98
CA SER A 124 1.12 -13.85 -3.85
C SER A 124 1.34 -14.50 -5.21
N LYS A 125 1.00 -13.78 -6.28
CA LYS A 125 0.99 -14.31 -7.65
C LYS A 125 2.31 -14.17 -8.40
N TYR A 126 3.23 -13.34 -7.91
CA TYR A 126 4.35 -12.82 -8.68
C TYR A 126 5.69 -13.06 -7.99
N ASP A 127 6.64 -13.65 -8.72
CA ASP A 127 8.00 -13.95 -8.23
C ASP A 127 8.82 -12.69 -7.94
N ASP A 128 8.51 -11.60 -8.63
CA ASP A 128 9.28 -10.37 -8.58
C ASP A 128 8.74 -9.34 -7.57
N ASP A 129 7.71 -9.66 -6.79
CA ASP A 129 7.02 -8.69 -5.93
C ASP A 129 6.97 -9.11 -4.46
N VAL A 130 6.56 -8.16 -3.62
CA VAL A 130 6.22 -8.39 -2.22
C VAL A 130 4.74 -8.06 -2.04
N CYS A 131 3.96 -9.02 -1.55
CA CYS A 131 2.55 -8.83 -1.25
C CYS A 131 2.34 -8.74 0.26
N PHE A 132 1.68 -7.67 0.71
CA PHE A 132 1.26 -7.49 2.09
C PHE A 132 -0.24 -7.73 2.18
N PHE A 133 -0.68 -8.49 3.18
CA PHE A 133 -2.07 -8.84 3.34
C PHE A 133 -2.69 -8.36 4.64
N PHE A 134 -3.91 -7.84 4.51
CA PHE A 134 -4.76 -7.28 5.55
C PHE A 134 -6.19 -7.80 5.34
N GLY A 135 -6.65 -8.67 6.24
CA GLY A 135 -7.88 -9.43 6.02
C GLY A 135 -7.82 -10.22 4.71
N SER A 136 -8.81 -10.02 3.85
CA SER A 136 -8.90 -10.64 2.51
C SER A 136 -8.17 -9.86 1.40
N LYS A 137 -7.62 -8.69 1.69
CA LYS A 137 -7.00 -7.81 0.69
C LYS A 137 -5.48 -7.95 0.70
N GLY A 138 -4.91 -8.04 -0.50
CA GLY A 138 -3.47 -7.98 -0.74
C GLY A 138 -3.09 -6.68 -1.43
N ILE A 139 -1.95 -6.10 -1.03
CA ILE A 139 -1.35 -4.95 -1.69
C ILE A 139 0.10 -5.28 -2.08
N TYR A 140 0.44 -5.08 -3.35
CA TYR A 140 1.76 -5.34 -3.89
C TYR A 140 2.68 -4.12 -3.79
N LEU A 141 3.94 -4.34 -3.45
CA LEU A 141 4.94 -3.29 -3.37
C LEU A 141 5.18 -2.64 -4.73
N LYS A 142 5.50 -3.42 -5.76
CA LYS A 142 5.81 -2.87 -7.09
C LYS A 142 4.54 -2.46 -7.83
N ARG A 143 3.60 -3.39 -7.97
CA ARG A 143 2.40 -3.22 -8.81
C ARG A 143 1.42 -2.17 -8.29
N HIS A 144 1.33 -1.98 -6.97
CA HIS A 144 0.40 -1.01 -6.38
C HIS A 144 1.13 0.21 -5.81
N ILE A 145 2.04 -0.01 -4.85
CA ILE A 145 2.63 1.09 -4.05
C ILE A 145 3.59 1.92 -4.90
N MET A 146 4.61 1.30 -5.52
CA MET A 146 5.59 2.00 -6.35
C MET A 146 4.95 2.61 -7.59
N ARG A 147 4.00 1.89 -8.23
CA ARG A 147 3.23 2.43 -9.36
C ARG A 147 2.41 3.67 -8.95
N ALA A 148 1.64 3.60 -7.87
CA ALA A 148 0.84 4.73 -7.41
C ALA A 148 1.71 5.93 -7.00
N HIS A 149 2.85 5.68 -6.35
CA HIS A 149 3.84 6.71 -6.03
C HIS A 149 4.40 7.38 -7.29
N GLN A 150 4.77 6.58 -8.30
CA GLN A 150 5.28 7.09 -9.57
C GLN A 150 4.23 7.91 -10.32
N GLU A 151 2.99 7.43 -10.41
CA GLU A 151 1.88 8.19 -11.02
C GLU A 151 1.60 9.49 -10.24
N ALA A 152 1.68 9.48 -8.90
CA ALA A 152 1.54 10.68 -8.08
C ALA A 152 2.67 11.69 -8.36
N LYS A 153 3.91 11.21 -8.48
CA LYS A 153 5.09 12.02 -8.82
C LYS A 153 4.92 12.68 -10.19
N GLU A 154 4.47 11.95 -11.19
CA GLU A 154 4.22 12.45 -12.55
C GLU A 154 3.11 13.52 -12.58
N LYS A 155 2.03 13.30 -11.83
CA LYS A 155 0.88 14.22 -11.78
C LYS A 155 1.15 15.48 -10.94
N LEU A 156 1.93 15.37 -9.85
CA LEU A 156 2.14 16.48 -8.90
C LEU A 156 3.38 17.31 -9.19
N THR A 157 4.50 16.72 -9.61
CA THR A 157 5.77 17.44 -9.83
C THR A 157 5.65 18.65 -10.77
N PRO A 158 4.87 18.59 -11.88
CA PRO A 158 4.65 19.75 -12.74
C PRO A 158 3.99 20.95 -12.04
N LEU A 159 3.24 20.70 -10.96
CA LEU A 159 2.48 21.70 -10.20
C LEU A 159 3.29 22.33 -9.04
N LEU A 160 4.47 21.78 -8.74
CA LEU A 160 5.34 22.27 -7.66
C LEU A 160 6.19 23.47 -8.07
N LYS A 161 6.36 23.67 -9.39
CA LYS A 161 7.09 24.81 -9.97
C LYS A 161 6.46 26.16 -9.64
#